data_AF-A0A842HD55-F1
#
_entry.id   AF-A0A842HD55-F1
#
_cell.length_a   1.000
_cell.length_b   1.000
_cell.length_c   1.000
_cell.angle_alpha   90.00
_cell.angle_beta   90.00
_cell.angle_gamma   90.00
#
_symmetry.space_group_name_H-M   'P 1'
#
loop_
_entity.id
_entity.type
_entity.pdbx_description
1 polymer ?
#
loop_
_entity_poly.entity_id
_entity_poly.type
_entity_poly.pdbx_seq_one_letter_code
_entity_poly.pdbx_strand_id
1 'polypeptide(L)'
;MDAPQNIPELLGLIRQEGPEAVARRFRKPPISSQLLRELSLENPPLAAWIFLTTYALTPSSLLEDIGAHAADYEPAVLVPLAQNPRTPPGTLLQLLQHPDEEVRAAVAVNANLPAHAAEGLLEEKNPVVWRHMAANPALKFRAQAIIAARGDAAARLELVQNKNLHPDLLVALSGDPSPLVRHTLVATAAADDEVLQFWADSDREDIQFALMTRSSLPEDCWHSLLMSPHRRVRQAVCASRQPDEVDLLFLSRSEDKEDRLFVAACEDIPAGLQHKLVQDEETDLCVALAQNPAIWPEVAEFIVTSECVPACLAMLQNPAMPEGLFLELGWLNQPEVTAALATHEGTPQEVLEYLTNEQFSAVALAHMAIARRPAPWLRGELANALARHELPSLRALAATSLKLSESARNRLRDDPAPRVRTLAYEFLPAPEARAVGATVDAIRRCLEELDALIRGDLPGVADSVEHASEASAATDDSAVDASDVSVACQNGHAVDEEQPAGAASSELSPGSEKESTSRPVKDVPPAASDSIDDSPSAGTDSTAASMAEPETVRPF
;
A
#
# COMPACT_ATOMS: atom_id res chain seq x y z
N MET A 1 23.39 39.18 24.51
CA MET A 1 22.82 38.75 25.79
C MET A 1 24.00 38.35 26.64
N ASP A 2 24.36 39.23 27.56
CA ASP A 2 25.58 39.08 28.35
C ASP A 2 25.39 38.03 29.45
N ALA A 3 26.49 37.45 29.93
CA ALA A 3 26.44 36.54 31.08
C ALA A 3 25.99 37.33 32.33
N PRO A 4 25.22 36.71 33.25
CA PRO A 4 24.80 37.37 34.48
C PRO A 4 26.02 37.82 35.27
N GLN A 5 25.98 39.06 35.77
CA GLN A 5 27.12 39.69 36.42
C GLN A 5 27.03 39.60 37.95
N ASN A 6 25.84 39.37 38.50
CA ASN A 6 25.60 39.32 39.95
C ASN A 6 24.69 38.15 40.35
N ILE A 7 24.77 37.73 41.63
CA ILE A 7 23.96 36.62 42.19
C ILE A 7 22.44 36.84 42.08
N PRO A 8 21.86 38.02 42.42
CA PRO A 8 20.42 38.21 42.35
C PRO A 8 19.85 38.07 40.93
N GLU A 9 20.64 38.46 39.94
CA GLU A 9 20.31 38.32 38.52
C GLU A 9 20.29 36.84 38.12
N LEU A 10 21.33 36.07 38.50
CA LEU A 10 21.38 34.63 38.25
C LEU A 10 20.25 33.89 38.97
N LEU A 11 19.98 34.20 40.23
CA LEU A 11 18.87 33.60 40.99
C LEU A 11 17.50 33.97 40.41
N GLY A 12 17.34 35.20 39.91
CA GLY A 12 16.14 35.63 39.19
C GLY A 12 15.90 34.80 37.93
N LEU A 13 16.96 34.56 37.15
CA LEU A 13 16.91 33.73 35.95
C LEU A 13 16.61 32.26 36.28
N ILE A 14 17.25 31.69 37.30
CA ILE A 14 16.98 30.30 37.73
C ILE A 14 15.53 30.13 38.17
N ARG A 15 14.94 31.14 38.85
CA ARG A 15 13.52 31.09 39.26
C ARG A 15 12.56 31.20 38.08
N GLN A 16 12.89 31.98 37.06
CA GLN A 16 12.03 32.22 35.90
C GLN A 16 12.08 31.09 34.87
N GLU A 17 13.29 30.59 34.56
CA GLU A 17 13.51 29.65 33.47
C GLU A 17 13.80 28.22 33.95
N GLY A 18 14.18 28.05 35.22
CA GLY A 18 14.57 26.77 35.79
C GLY A 18 16.08 26.48 35.67
N PRO A 19 16.64 25.64 36.56
CA PRO A 19 18.09 25.42 36.66
C PRO A 19 18.70 24.81 35.40
N GLU A 20 18.04 23.82 34.78
CA GLU A 20 18.55 23.17 33.58
C GLU A 20 18.57 24.08 32.34
N ALA A 21 17.54 24.90 32.18
CA ALA A 21 17.43 25.83 31.06
C ALA A 21 18.52 26.90 31.12
N VAL A 22 18.74 27.48 32.31
CA VAL A 22 19.81 28.45 32.57
C VAL A 22 21.18 27.79 32.35
N ALA A 23 21.38 26.55 32.82
CA ALA A 23 22.63 25.81 32.64
C ALA A 23 22.94 25.53 31.15
N ARG A 24 21.93 25.26 30.33
CA ARG A 24 22.07 25.09 28.87
C ARG A 24 22.36 26.42 28.17
N ARG A 25 21.63 27.49 28.54
CA ARG A 25 21.74 28.83 27.95
C ARG A 25 23.13 29.42 28.14
N PHE A 26 23.67 29.38 29.35
CA PHE A 26 24.96 29.99 29.67
C PHE A 26 26.15 29.04 29.50
N ARG A 27 26.05 28.07 28.57
CA ARG A 27 27.25 27.37 28.06
C ARG A 27 28.11 28.32 27.19
N LYS A 28 27.48 29.26 26.49
CA LYS A 28 28.13 30.29 25.66
C LYS A 28 27.27 31.59 25.67
N PRO A 29 27.69 32.69 26.32
CA PRO A 29 28.92 32.88 27.09
C PRO A 29 28.90 32.16 28.46
N PRO A 30 30.05 31.72 28.99
CA PRO A 30 30.15 31.05 30.28
C PRO A 30 29.98 32.01 31.46
N ILE A 31 29.45 31.50 32.57
CA ILE A 31 29.35 32.24 33.84
C ILE A 31 30.73 32.22 34.52
N SER A 32 31.09 33.31 35.18
CA SER A 32 32.37 33.41 35.87
C SER A 32 32.46 32.41 37.03
N SER A 33 33.62 31.75 37.18
CA SER A 33 33.84 30.80 38.28
C SER A 33 33.78 31.46 39.66
N GLN A 34 34.03 32.76 39.74
CA GLN A 34 33.89 33.57 40.96
C GLN A 34 32.43 33.63 41.39
N LEU A 35 31.52 34.00 40.48
CA LEU A 35 30.08 34.10 40.77
C LEU A 35 29.50 32.74 41.18
N LEU A 36 29.94 31.64 40.56
CA LEU A 36 29.52 30.29 40.96
C LEU A 36 29.97 29.92 42.38
N ARG A 37 31.16 30.35 42.81
CA ARG A 37 31.65 30.13 44.18
C ARG A 37 30.89 31.00 45.18
N GLU A 38 30.68 32.27 44.85
CA GLU A 38 29.91 33.17 45.72
C GLU A 38 28.47 32.66 45.92
N LEU A 39 27.83 32.17 44.86
CA LEU A 39 26.50 31.53 44.94
C LEU A 39 26.46 30.38 45.95
N SER A 40 27.52 29.56 46.03
CA SER A 40 27.58 28.43 46.96
C SER A 40 27.73 28.83 48.43
N LEU A 41 28.27 30.03 48.70
CA LEU A 41 28.52 30.53 50.05
C LEU A 41 27.28 31.22 50.66
N GLU A 42 26.33 31.66 49.84
CA GLU A 42 25.15 32.44 50.28
C GLU A 42 23.93 31.59 50.69
N ASN A 43 24.12 30.35 51.16
CA ASN A 43 23.03 29.40 51.47
C ASN A 43 21.94 29.38 50.38
N PRO A 44 22.31 29.00 49.15
CA PRO A 44 21.42 29.15 48.01
C PRO A 44 20.20 28.21 48.13
N PRO A 45 19.05 28.58 47.52
CA PRO A 45 17.89 27.71 47.48
C PRO A 45 18.19 26.41 46.71
N LEU A 46 17.41 25.35 46.94
CA LEU A 46 17.58 24.04 46.29
C LEU A 46 17.77 24.15 44.76
N ALA A 47 16.99 25.00 44.10
CA ALA A 47 17.11 25.23 42.65
C ALA A 47 18.50 25.73 42.22
N ALA A 48 19.17 26.53 43.05
CA ALA A 48 20.51 27.02 42.77
C ALA A 48 21.58 25.94 43.03
N TRP A 49 21.37 25.03 43.98
CA TRP A 49 22.22 23.83 44.12
C TRP A 49 22.10 22.91 42.91
N ILE A 50 20.87 22.62 42.46
CA ILE A 50 20.62 21.86 41.22
C ILE A 50 21.29 22.52 40.02
N PHE A 51 21.22 23.86 39.92
CA PHE A 51 21.91 24.61 38.87
C PHE A 51 23.44 24.40 38.92
N LEU A 52 24.06 24.56 40.10
CA LEU A 52 25.51 24.39 40.27
C LEU A 52 25.96 22.98 39.86
N THR A 53 25.24 21.95 40.28
CA THR A 53 25.61 20.56 39.97
C THR A 53 25.32 20.19 38.52
N THR A 54 24.28 20.76 37.90
CA THR A 54 23.93 20.53 36.49
C THR A 54 24.83 21.30 35.51
N TYR A 55 25.40 22.43 35.93
CA TYR A 55 26.17 23.29 35.04
C TYR A 55 27.50 22.65 34.63
N ALA A 56 27.63 22.21 33.37
CA ALA A 56 28.79 21.46 32.87
C ALA A 56 30.15 22.16 33.00
N LEU A 57 30.18 23.48 33.25
CA LEU A 57 31.40 24.27 33.42
C LEU A 57 31.70 24.61 34.89
N THR A 58 30.99 24.04 35.86
CA THR A 58 31.35 24.24 37.27
C THR A 58 32.80 23.80 37.53
N PRO A 59 33.55 24.56 38.35
CA PRO A 59 34.89 24.16 38.76
C PRO A 59 34.87 22.84 39.53
N SER A 60 35.79 21.93 39.24
CA SER A 60 35.88 20.63 39.93
C SER A 60 36.05 20.79 41.44
N SER A 61 36.79 21.80 41.90
CA SER A 61 36.95 22.09 43.33
C SER A 61 35.60 22.33 44.03
N LEU A 62 34.67 23.02 43.35
CA LEU A 62 33.34 23.29 43.91
C LEU A 62 32.49 22.02 43.95
N LEU A 63 32.64 21.14 42.96
CA LEU A 63 31.96 19.84 42.93
C LEU A 63 32.53 18.89 44.01
N GLU A 64 33.82 18.97 44.30
CA GLU A 64 34.45 18.27 45.44
C GLU A 64 33.87 18.74 46.76
N ASP A 65 33.75 20.05 46.96
CA ASP A 65 33.20 20.65 48.18
C ASP A 65 31.74 20.21 48.41
N ILE A 66 30.91 20.21 47.36
CA ILE A 66 29.51 19.73 47.42
C ILE A 66 29.48 18.22 47.71
N GLY A 67 30.35 17.44 47.05
CA GLY A 67 30.44 15.99 47.24
C GLY A 67 30.88 15.58 48.64
N ALA A 68 31.78 16.35 49.27
CA ALA A 68 32.22 16.10 50.65
C ALA A 68 31.07 16.20 51.67
N HIS A 69 30.04 16.98 51.35
CA HIS A 69 28.83 17.16 52.16
C HIS A 69 27.63 16.42 51.56
N ALA A 70 27.86 15.35 50.78
CA ALA A 70 26.79 14.64 50.08
C ALA A 70 25.67 14.12 51.01
N ALA A 71 25.99 13.80 52.27
CA ALA A 71 24.99 13.35 53.26
C ALA A 71 23.96 14.42 53.64
N ASP A 72 24.28 15.70 53.43
CA ASP A 72 23.44 16.84 53.79
C ASP A 72 22.50 17.27 52.62
N TYR A 73 22.67 16.67 51.44
CA TYR A 73 21.94 17.04 50.23
C TYR A 73 20.92 15.96 49.80
N GLU A 74 19.80 16.43 49.25
CA GLU A 74 18.79 15.54 48.66
C GLU A 74 19.32 14.89 47.36
N PRO A 75 18.79 13.70 46.98
CA PRO A 75 19.16 13.01 45.74
C PRO A 75 19.03 13.88 44.48
N ALA A 76 18.09 14.82 44.46
CA ALA A 76 17.89 15.77 43.37
C ALA A 76 19.11 16.67 43.08
N VAL A 77 19.99 16.90 44.06
CA VAL A 77 21.25 17.64 43.89
C VAL A 77 22.39 16.69 43.52
N LEU A 78 22.40 15.49 44.11
CA LEU A 78 23.45 14.48 43.95
C LEU A 78 23.41 13.77 42.59
N VAL A 79 22.24 13.55 42.00
CA VAL A 79 22.10 12.93 40.67
C VAL A 79 22.75 13.80 39.58
N PRO A 80 22.45 15.11 39.47
CA PRO A 80 23.16 15.97 38.52
C PRO A 80 24.65 16.13 38.85
N LEU A 81 25.04 16.10 40.13
CA LEU A 81 26.44 16.11 40.54
C LEU A 81 27.17 14.88 40.01
N ALA A 82 26.56 13.70 40.15
CA ALA A 82 27.12 12.44 39.68
C ALA A 82 27.25 12.40 38.15
N GLN A 83 26.32 13.01 37.40
CA GLN A 83 26.34 13.04 35.93
C GLN A 83 27.24 14.14 35.34
N ASN A 84 27.71 15.10 36.14
CA ASN A 84 28.47 16.23 35.63
C ASN A 84 29.84 15.77 35.08
N PRO A 85 30.20 16.16 33.84
CA PRO A 85 31.44 15.73 33.18
C PRO A 85 32.72 16.24 33.86
N ARG A 86 32.63 17.18 34.80
CA ARG A 86 33.76 17.72 35.58
C ARG A 86 33.84 17.17 36.99
N THR A 87 32.93 16.28 37.39
CA THR A 87 32.99 15.65 38.71
C THR A 87 34.24 14.78 38.80
N PRO A 88 35.09 15.01 39.81
CA PRO A 88 36.33 14.28 39.94
C PRO A 88 36.10 12.86 40.46
N PRO A 89 37.01 11.93 40.15
CA PRO A 89 36.83 10.52 40.47
C PRO A 89 36.72 10.26 41.97
N GLY A 90 37.41 11.05 42.82
CA GLY A 90 37.33 10.91 44.27
C GLY A 90 35.90 11.14 44.81
N THR A 91 35.21 12.15 44.29
CA THR A 91 33.81 12.42 44.63
C THR A 91 32.87 11.35 44.09
N LEU A 92 33.10 10.85 42.87
CA LEU A 92 32.31 9.74 42.32
C LEU A 92 32.42 8.49 43.20
N LEU A 93 33.61 8.15 43.69
CA LEU A 93 33.82 7.02 44.60
C LEU A 93 33.06 7.17 45.93
N GLN A 94 32.90 8.40 46.44
CA GLN A 94 32.08 8.68 47.63
C GLN A 94 30.59 8.48 47.31
N LEU A 95 30.12 9.00 46.18
CA LEU A 95 28.71 8.87 45.75
C LEU A 95 28.32 7.42 45.45
N LEU A 96 29.26 6.55 45.05
CA LEU A 96 29.02 5.11 44.91
C LEU A 96 28.63 4.42 46.23
N GLN A 97 29.04 4.97 47.38
CA GLN A 97 28.70 4.41 48.69
C GLN A 97 27.38 4.96 49.24
N HIS A 98 26.72 5.85 48.50
CA HIS A 98 25.46 6.47 48.93
C HIS A 98 24.33 5.42 48.99
N PRO A 99 23.45 5.45 50.00
CA PRO A 99 22.38 4.45 50.17
C PRO A 99 21.34 4.48 49.05
N ASP A 100 21.11 5.64 48.44
CA ASP A 100 20.15 5.80 47.35
C ASP A 100 20.65 5.21 46.04
N GLU A 101 19.83 4.34 45.44
CA GLU A 101 20.11 3.64 44.19
C GLU A 101 20.17 4.60 42.99
N GLU A 102 19.35 5.65 42.98
CA GLU A 102 19.31 6.61 41.89
C GLU A 102 20.64 7.38 41.79
N VAL A 103 21.22 7.73 42.93
CA VAL A 103 22.53 8.38 43.01
C VAL A 103 23.63 7.44 42.51
N ARG A 104 23.64 6.17 42.92
CA ARG A 104 24.62 5.18 42.43
C ARG A 104 24.49 4.93 40.93
N ALA A 105 23.26 4.85 40.43
CA ALA A 105 22.96 4.71 39.01
C ALA A 105 23.43 5.94 38.19
N ALA A 106 23.25 7.15 38.72
CA ALA A 106 23.72 8.37 38.09
C ALA A 106 25.25 8.42 37.95
N VAL A 107 26.00 7.87 38.92
CA VAL A 107 27.46 7.76 38.83
C VAL A 107 27.89 6.84 37.69
N ALA A 108 27.12 5.78 37.41
CA ALA A 108 27.46 4.79 36.39
C ALA A 108 27.53 5.37 34.96
N VAL A 109 26.79 6.46 34.69
CA VAL A 109 26.77 7.15 33.38
C VAL A 109 28.03 8.01 33.16
N ASN A 110 28.74 8.40 34.22
CA ASN A 110 29.80 9.39 34.12
C ASN A 110 31.06 8.84 33.43
N ALA A 111 31.55 9.57 32.42
CA ALA A 111 32.75 9.21 31.67
C ALA A 111 34.04 9.22 32.51
N ASN A 112 34.07 9.94 33.63
CA ASN A 112 35.23 10.00 34.54
C ASN A 112 35.26 8.85 35.57
N LEU A 113 34.31 7.91 35.52
CA LEU A 113 34.26 6.79 36.44
C LEU A 113 35.51 5.90 36.29
N PRO A 114 36.29 5.68 37.37
CA PRO A 114 37.45 4.81 37.31
C PRO A 114 37.07 3.36 36.96
N ALA A 115 37.90 2.67 36.17
CA ALA A 115 37.60 1.31 35.71
C ALA A 115 37.36 0.30 36.85
N HIS A 116 38.15 0.36 37.93
CA HIS A 116 37.97 -0.52 39.10
C HIS A 116 36.62 -0.28 39.82
N ALA A 117 36.13 0.95 39.79
CA ALA A 117 34.85 1.31 40.41
C ALA A 117 33.67 0.84 39.55
N ALA A 118 33.79 0.93 38.22
CA ALA A 118 32.83 0.35 37.29
C ALA A 118 32.74 -1.18 37.44
N GLU A 119 33.87 -1.86 37.68
CA GLU A 119 33.88 -3.30 37.97
C GLU A 119 33.12 -3.64 39.26
N GLY A 120 33.28 -2.84 40.33
CA GLY A 120 32.51 -3.02 41.57
C GLY A 120 30.99 -2.88 41.38
N LEU A 121 30.55 -1.93 40.55
CA LEU A 121 29.12 -1.76 40.21
C LEU A 121 28.53 -2.95 39.44
N LEU A 122 29.35 -3.70 38.70
CA LEU A 122 28.89 -4.92 38.01
C LEU A 122 28.56 -6.05 39.01
N GLU A 123 29.09 -6.02 40.23
CA GLU A 123 28.80 -7.02 41.26
C GLU A 123 27.45 -6.77 41.97
N GLU A 124 26.96 -5.53 41.97
CA GLU A 124 25.75 -5.09 42.69
C GLU A 124 24.46 -5.72 42.11
N LYS A 125 24.50 -6.28 40.89
CA LYS A 125 23.36 -6.91 40.18
C LYS A 125 22.09 -6.04 40.13
N ASN A 126 22.21 -4.72 40.23
CA ASN A 126 21.08 -3.82 40.08
C ASN A 126 20.84 -3.51 38.59
N PRO A 127 19.66 -3.85 38.01
CA PRO A 127 19.39 -3.64 36.60
C PRO A 127 19.39 -2.16 36.20
N VAL A 128 19.00 -1.26 37.10
CA VAL A 128 18.99 0.20 36.83
C VAL A 128 20.41 0.71 36.65
N VAL A 129 21.32 0.32 37.55
CA VAL A 129 22.75 0.66 37.47
C VAL A 129 23.37 0.13 36.17
N TRP A 130 23.03 -1.10 35.77
CA TRP A 130 23.56 -1.69 34.54
C TRP A 130 23.08 -1.00 33.27
N ARG A 131 21.83 -0.54 33.22
CA ARG A 131 21.32 0.28 32.10
C ARG A 131 22.08 1.60 31.99
N HIS A 132 22.26 2.29 33.11
CA HIS A 132 23.01 3.54 33.15
C HIS A 132 24.49 3.35 32.82
N MET A 133 25.09 2.24 33.25
CA MET A 133 26.45 1.88 32.87
C MET A 133 26.59 1.60 31.38
N ALA A 134 25.63 0.89 30.78
CA ALA A 134 25.62 0.58 29.36
C ALA A 134 25.60 1.83 28.48
N ALA A 135 24.91 2.89 28.93
CA ALA A 135 24.89 4.20 28.28
C ALA A 135 26.19 5.02 28.44
N ASN A 136 27.15 4.57 29.27
CA ASN A 136 28.38 5.30 29.51
C ASN A 136 29.33 5.24 28.30
N PRO A 137 29.69 6.39 27.68
CA PRO A 137 30.57 6.40 26.52
C PRO A 137 32.01 5.93 26.83
N ALA A 138 32.45 5.96 28.09
CA ALA A 138 33.80 5.54 28.49
C ALA A 138 33.86 4.06 28.93
N LEU A 139 32.77 3.30 28.79
CA LEU A 139 32.70 1.91 29.23
C LEU A 139 33.68 1.02 28.44
N LYS A 140 34.55 0.29 29.14
CA LYS A 140 35.56 -0.58 28.52
C LYS A 140 35.01 -1.95 28.14
N PHE A 141 35.66 -2.60 27.17
CA PHE A 141 35.30 -3.92 26.64
C PHE A 141 34.90 -4.96 27.69
N ARG A 142 35.70 -5.17 28.75
CA ARG A 142 35.41 -6.17 29.79
C ARG A 142 34.05 -5.93 30.46
N ALA A 143 33.72 -4.68 30.75
CA ALA A 143 32.44 -4.31 31.35
C ALA A 143 31.29 -4.44 30.34
N GLN A 144 31.51 -4.02 29.09
CA GLN A 144 30.55 -4.22 28.00
C GLN A 144 30.22 -5.72 27.82
N ALA A 145 31.21 -6.59 27.82
CA ALA A 145 31.04 -8.04 27.67
C ALA A 145 30.21 -8.66 28.82
N ILE A 146 30.40 -8.17 30.05
CA ILE A 146 29.62 -8.61 31.21
C ILE A 146 28.15 -8.20 31.07
N ILE A 147 27.89 -6.95 30.65
CA ILE A 147 26.53 -6.46 30.41
C ILE A 147 25.87 -7.20 29.25
N ALA A 148 26.60 -7.45 28.15
CA ALA A 148 26.11 -8.23 27.01
C ALA A 148 25.70 -9.65 27.41
N ALA A 149 26.50 -10.32 28.26
CA ALA A 149 26.23 -11.70 28.66
C ALA A 149 25.17 -11.85 29.76
N ARG A 150 25.12 -10.91 30.72
CA ARG A 150 24.33 -11.06 31.96
C ARG A 150 23.24 -10.02 32.12
N GLY A 151 23.33 -8.89 31.41
CA GLY A 151 22.42 -7.76 31.50
C GLY A 151 20.98 -8.13 31.19
N ASP A 152 20.02 -7.33 31.65
CA ASP A 152 18.63 -7.45 31.19
C ASP A 152 18.50 -6.90 29.75
N ALA A 153 17.37 -7.16 29.10
CA ALA A 153 17.17 -6.74 27.70
C ALA A 153 17.29 -5.21 27.52
N ALA A 154 16.91 -4.44 28.54
CA ALA A 154 17.04 -2.99 28.53
C ALA A 154 18.50 -2.52 28.63
N ALA A 155 19.33 -3.11 29.51
CA ALA A 155 20.75 -2.76 29.58
C ALA A 155 21.49 -3.15 28.30
N ARG A 156 21.14 -4.28 27.68
CA ARG A 156 21.73 -4.68 26.38
C ARG A 156 21.29 -3.76 25.25
N LEU A 157 20.04 -3.28 25.27
CA LEU A 157 19.56 -2.28 24.31
C LEU A 157 20.33 -0.95 24.42
N GLU A 158 20.52 -0.44 25.65
CA GLU A 158 21.34 0.76 25.89
C GLU A 158 22.80 0.56 25.45
N LEU A 159 23.35 -0.64 25.68
CA LEU A 159 24.70 -0.99 25.27
C LEU A 159 24.84 -0.93 23.74
N VAL A 160 23.83 -1.40 23.00
CA VAL A 160 23.80 -1.35 21.53
C VAL A 160 23.72 0.08 21.00
N GLN A 161 23.00 0.97 21.68
CA GLN A 161 22.90 2.38 21.30
C GLN A 161 24.18 3.17 21.62
N ASN A 162 25.11 2.59 22.37
CA ASN A 162 26.36 3.21 22.70
C ASN A 162 27.30 3.26 21.49
N LYS A 163 27.73 4.47 21.12
CA LYS A 163 28.62 4.71 19.97
C LYS A 163 29.99 4.02 20.08
N ASN A 164 30.40 3.68 21.30
CA ASN A 164 31.68 3.02 21.58
C ASN A 164 31.52 1.52 21.87
N LEU A 165 30.46 0.89 21.35
CA LEU A 165 30.30 -0.56 21.39
C LEU A 165 31.48 -1.25 20.70
N HIS A 166 32.10 -2.21 21.38
CA HIS A 166 33.22 -2.95 20.83
C HIS A 166 32.78 -3.91 19.70
N PRO A 167 33.49 -3.96 18.55
CA PRO A 167 33.09 -4.76 17.39
C PRO A 167 32.97 -6.26 17.70
N ASP A 168 33.83 -6.83 18.55
CA ASP A 168 33.75 -8.25 18.97
C ASP A 168 32.41 -8.64 19.63
N LEU A 169 31.63 -7.67 20.12
CA LEU A 169 30.32 -7.92 20.73
C LEU A 169 29.18 -7.96 19.70
N LEU A 170 29.41 -7.49 18.47
CA LEU A 170 28.38 -7.45 17.42
C LEU A 170 27.86 -8.86 17.09
N VAL A 171 28.77 -9.82 16.90
CA VAL A 171 28.38 -11.21 16.60
C VAL A 171 27.65 -11.83 17.78
N ALA A 172 28.15 -11.63 19.01
CA ALA A 172 27.50 -12.17 20.21
C ALA A 172 26.09 -11.59 20.42
N LEU A 173 25.92 -10.27 20.25
CA LEU A 173 24.63 -9.58 20.43
C LEU A 173 23.67 -9.83 19.26
N SER A 174 24.15 -10.22 18.08
CA SER A 174 23.28 -10.66 16.98
C SER A 174 22.50 -11.94 17.34
N GLY A 175 23.04 -12.76 18.24
CA GLY A 175 22.38 -13.93 18.80
C GLY A 175 21.51 -13.65 20.02
N ASP A 176 21.30 -12.39 20.43
CA ASP A 176 20.55 -12.04 21.64
C ASP A 176 19.15 -12.66 21.62
N PRO A 177 18.57 -13.11 22.76
CA PRO A 177 17.19 -13.60 22.78
C PRO A 177 16.15 -12.53 22.44
N SER A 178 16.42 -11.25 22.72
CA SER A 178 15.49 -10.15 22.48
C SER A 178 15.52 -9.69 21.01
N PRO A 179 14.40 -9.76 20.27
CA PRO A 179 14.34 -9.26 18.89
C PRO A 179 14.60 -7.76 18.78
N LEU A 180 14.24 -6.99 19.81
CA LEU A 180 14.50 -5.54 19.83
C LEU A 180 16.00 -5.24 19.88
N VAL A 181 16.75 -5.99 20.67
CA VAL A 181 18.22 -5.82 20.77
C VAL A 181 18.87 -6.19 19.43
N ARG A 182 18.48 -7.32 18.84
CA ARG A 182 19.00 -7.73 17.51
C ARG A 182 18.68 -6.70 16.42
N HIS A 183 17.42 -6.29 16.32
CA HIS A 183 16.99 -5.34 15.30
C HIS A 183 17.73 -4.01 15.44
N THR A 184 17.81 -3.46 16.66
CA THR A 184 18.49 -2.18 16.91
C THR A 184 19.99 -2.27 16.63
N LEU A 185 20.62 -3.39 16.98
CA LEU A 185 22.03 -3.67 16.68
C LEU A 185 22.28 -3.63 15.17
N VAL A 186 21.55 -4.46 14.42
CA VAL A 186 21.76 -4.58 12.98
C VAL A 186 21.42 -3.28 12.25
N ALA A 187 20.37 -2.58 12.68
CA ALA A 187 19.94 -1.33 12.03
C ALA A 187 20.90 -0.16 12.29
N THR A 188 21.54 -0.08 13.46
CA THR A 188 22.25 1.14 13.89
C THR A 188 23.74 0.97 14.12
N ALA A 189 24.22 -0.23 14.43
CA ALA A 189 25.64 -0.44 14.74
C ALA A 189 26.52 -0.18 13.51
N ALA A 190 27.72 0.34 13.79
CA ALA A 190 28.80 0.41 12.82
C ALA A 190 29.42 -0.99 12.70
N ALA A 191 29.18 -1.64 11.57
CA ALA A 191 29.69 -2.95 11.23
C ALA A 191 30.50 -2.85 9.93
N ASP A 192 31.52 -3.69 9.78
CA ASP A 192 32.25 -3.87 8.54
C ASP A 192 31.52 -4.84 7.61
N ASP A 193 32.00 -4.95 6.38
CA ASP A 193 31.35 -5.77 5.34
C ASP A 193 31.33 -7.26 5.72
N GLU A 194 32.33 -7.76 6.44
CA GLU A 194 32.37 -9.16 6.93
C GLU A 194 31.23 -9.45 7.91
N VAL A 195 30.98 -8.54 8.87
CA VAL A 195 29.88 -8.70 9.83
C VAL A 195 28.51 -8.50 9.16
N LEU A 196 28.40 -7.55 8.22
CA LEU A 196 27.17 -7.36 7.43
C LEU A 196 26.84 -8.62 6.61
N GLN A 197 27.85 -9.22 5.98
CA GLN A 197 27.70 -10.47 5.24
C GLN A 197 27.29 -11.63 6.15
N PHE A 198 27.92 -11.75 7.32
CA PHE A 198 27.52 -12.74 8.33
C PHE A 198 26.05 -12.59 8.76
N TRP A 199 25.55 -11.36 8.89
CA TRP A 199 24.13 -11.12 9.19
C TRP A 199 23.20 -11.44 8.01
N ALA A 200 23.62 -11.17 6.78
CA ALA A 200 22.87 -11.53 5.57
C ALA A 200 22.73 -13.06 5.43
N ASP A 201 23.83 -13.79 5.65
CA ASP A 201 23.90 -15.26 5.58
C ASP A 201 23.18 -15.95 6.76
N SER A 202 22.73 -15.20 7.76
CA SER A 202 22.02 -15.76 8.90
C SER A 202 20.62 -16.25 8.52
N ASP A 203 20.21 -17.40 9.06
CA ASP A 203 18.84 -17.94 8.87
C ASP A 203 17.80 -17.25 9.79
N ARG A 204 17.91 -15.94 9.95
CA ARG A 204 17.05 -15.16 10.85
C ARG A 204 16.34 -14.06 10.10
N GLU A 205 15.06 -14.30 9.83
CA GLU A 205 14.16 -13.35 9.15
C GLU A 205 14.23 -11.94 9.76
N ASP A 206 14.27 -11.83 11.09
CA ASP A 206 14.29 -10.54 11.79
C ASP A 206 15.59 -9.76 11.64
N ILE A 207 16.73 -10.46 11.58
CA ILE A 207 18.04 -9.86 11.30
C ILE A 207 18.11 -9.38 9.85
N GLN A 208 17.67 -10.22 8.92
CA GLN A 208 17.65 -9.90 7.50
C GLN A 208 16.75 -8.69 7.20
N PHE A 209 15.58 -8.59 7.84
CA PHE A 209 14.75 -7.39 7.76
C PHE A 209 15.42 -6.15 8.33
N ALA A 210 16.04 -6.27 9.51
CA ALA A 210 16.76 -5.16 10.11
C ALA A 210 17.92 -4.69 9.20
N LEU A 211 18.59 -5.60 8.50
CA LEU A 211 19.67 -5.29 7.57
C LEU A 211 19.15 -4.40 6.42
N MET A 212 18.00 -4.75 5.84
CA MET A 212 17.35 -3.97 4.77
C MET A 212 16.87 -2.58 5.20
N THR A 213 16.76 -2.28 6.49
CA THR A 213 16.45 -0.92 6.97
C THR A 213 17.63 0.05 6.85
N ARG A 214 18.84 -0.47 6.60
CA ARG A 214 20.05 0.35 6.45
C ARG A 214 20.03 1.05 5.10
N SER A 215 20.60 2.27 5.06
CA SER A 215 20.62 3.08 3.84
C SER A 215 21.58 2.57 2.76
N SER A 216 22.55 1.73 3.12
CA SER A 216 23.54 1.17 2.21
C SER A 216 23.95 -0.21 2.71
N LEU A 217 23.97 -1.17 1.78
CA LEU A 217 24.44 -2.53 1.97
C LEU A 217 25.34 -2.92 0.78
N PRO A 218 26.39 -3.73 1.02
CA PRO A 218 27.18 -4.34 -0.05
C PRO A 218 26.33 -5.22 -0.97
N GLU A 219 26.75 -5.36 -2.23
CA GLU A 219 26.05 -6.19 -3.23
C GLU A 219 26.02 -7.67 -2.85
N ASP A 220 27.08 -8.18 -2.22
CA ASP A 220 27.15 -9.57 -1.75
C ASP A 220 26.07 -9.86 -0.70
N CYS A 221 25.77 -8.88 0.16
CA CYS A 221 24.71 -9.01 1.15
C CYS A 221 23.34 -9.09 0.48
N TRP A 222 23.08 -8.29 -0.56
CA TRP A 222 21.84 -8.37 -1.33
C TRP A 222 21.68 -9.74 -2.00
N HIS A 223 22.75 -10.29 -2.55
CA HIS A 223 22.74 -11.62 -3.14
C HIS A 223 22.40 -12.69 -2.10
N SER A 224 23.03 -12.66 -0.92
CA SER A 224 22.71 -13.58 0.18
C SER A 224 21.27 -13.44 0.68
N LEU A 225 20.75 -12.21 0.79
CA LEU A 225 19.36 -11.97 1.18
C LEU A 225 18.36 -12.53 0.15
N LEU A 226 18.69 -12.47 -1.14
CA LEU A 226 17.87 -13.07 -2.20
C LEU A 226 17.89 -14.61 -2.13
N MET A 227 19.01 -15.19 -1.69
CA MET A 227 19.16 -16.63 -1.47
C MET A 227 18.59 -17.08 -0.12
N SER A 228 17.97 -16.17 0.66
CA SER A 228 17.38 -16.49 1.95
C SER A 228 16.30 -17.57 1.84
N PRO A 229 16.20 -18.50 2.80
CA PRO A 229 15.10 -19.45 2.85
C PRO A 229 13.74 -18.75 3.12
N HIS A 230 13.76 -17.55 3.70
CA HIS A 230 12.55 -16.81 4.05
C HIS A 230 11.98 -16.06 2.85
N ARG A 231 10.81 -16.52 2.36
CA ARG A 231 10.06 -15.89 1.27
C ARG A 231 9.90 -14.38 1.45
N ARG A 232 9.50 -13.95 2.65
CA ARG A 232 9.20 -12.53 2.93
C ARG A 232 10.44 -11.65 2.78
N VAL A 233 11.63 -12.21 3.02
CA VAL A 233 12.91 -11.52 2.80
C VAL A 233 13.18 -11.40 1.32
N ARG A 234 13.06 -12.49 0.55
CA ARG A 234 13.24 -12.45 -0.92
C ARG A 234 12.31 -11.44 -1.59
N GLN A 235 11.03 -11.42 -1.20
CA GLN A 235 10.06 -10.44 -1.72
C GLN A 235 10.44 -9.00 -1.38
N ALA A 236 10.92 -8.75 -0.16
CA ALA A 236 11.37 -7.43 0.25
C ALA A 236 12.63 -6.98 -0.51
N VAL A 237 13.54 -7.91 -0.80
CA VAL A 237 14.72 -7.65 -1.67
C VAL A 237 14.26 -7.25 -3.06
N CYS A 238 13.40 -8.05 -3.70
CA CYS A 238 12.86 -7.75 -5.03
C CYS A 238 12.09 -6.42 -5.11
N ALA A 239 11.44 -6.01 -4.01
CA ALA A 239 10.77 -4.71 -3.93
C ALA A 239 11.75 -3.53 -3.78
N SER A 240 12.92 -3.78 -3.20
CA SER A 240 13.95 -2.76 -2.93
C SER A 240 14.96 -2.61 -4.05
N ARG A 241 15.26 -3.71 -4.76
CA ARG A 241 16.24 -3.80 -5.84
C ARG A 241 15.65 -4.62 -6.99
N GLN A 242 15.87 -4.15 -8.22
CA GLN A 242 15.54 -4.94 -9.41
C GLN A 242 16.51 -6.13 -9.53
N PRO A 243 16.00 -7.37 -9.60
CA PRO A 243 16.84 -8.56 -9.75
C PRO A 243 17.44 -8.65 -11.15
N ASP A 244 18.66 -9.15 -11.23
CA ASP A 244 19.35 -9.40 -12.50
C ASP A 244 18.89 -10.74 -13.12
N GLU A 245 19.35 -11.07 -14.34
CA GLU A 245 18.93 -12.31 -15.02
C GLU A 245 19.26 -13.59 -14.22
N VAL A 246 20.40 -13.60 -13.52
CA VAL A 246 20.81 -14.73 -12.67
C VAL A 246 19.86 -14.90 -11.48
N ASP A 247 19.42 -13.79 -10.91
CA ASP A 247 18.49 -13.73 -9.78
C ASP A 247 17.10 -14.22 -10.22
N LEU A 248 16.62 -13.76 -11.39
CA LEU A 248 15.38 -14.25 -11.99
C LEU A 248 15.43 -15.76 -12.28
N LEU A 249 16.58 -16.26 -12.76
CA LEU A 249 16.77 -17.70 -12.98
C LEU A 249 16.67 -18.48 -11.66
N PHE A 250 17.26 -17.97 -10.57
CA PHE A 250 17.15 -18.57 -9.24
C PHE A 250 15.69 -18.58 -8.76
N LEU A 251 15.00 -17.43 -8.79
CA LEU A 251 13.60 -17.32 -8.37
C LEU A 251 12.66 -18.21 -9.20
N SER A 252 12.90 -18.36 -10.51
CA SER A 252 12.13 -19.26 -11.39
C SER A 252 12.27 -20.75 -11.03
N ARG A 253 13.28 -21.10 -10.23
CA ARG A 253 13.56 -22.47 -9.74
C ARG A 253 13.09 -22.66 -8.29
N SER A 254 12.63 -21.60 -7.63
CA SER A 254 12.16 -21.68 -6.26
C SER A 254 10.94 -22.60 -6.15
N GLU A 255 10.88 -23.37 -5.07
CA GLU A 255 9.70 -24.18 -4.74
C GLU A 255 8.51 -23.29 -4.36
N ASP A 256 8.76 -22.05 -3.91
CA ASP A 256 7.72 -21.10 -3.56
C ASP A 256 7.07 -20.52 -4.81
N LYS A 257 5.75 -20.74 -4.95
CA LYS A 257 4.98 -20.26 -6.09
C LYS A 257 5.06 -18.74 -6.25
N GLU A 258 5.29 -18.00 -5.17
CA GLU A 258 5.24 -16.54 -5.23
C GLU A 258 6.52 -15.87 -5.67
N ASP A 259 7.65 -16.55 -5.53
CA ASP A 259 8.87 -16.16 -6.22
C ASP A 259 8.69 -16.34 -7.73
N ARG A 260 8.11 -17.47 -8.15
CA ARG A 260 7.88 -17.75 -9.57
C ARG A 260 6.84 -16.82 -10.18
N LEU A 261 5.78 -16.47 -9.43
CA LEU A 261 4.80 -15.44 -9.82
C LEU A 261 5.43 -14.06 -9.94
N PHE A 262 6.32 -13.70 -9.00
CA PHE A 262 7.06 -12.44 -9.10
C PHE A 262 7.87 -12.40 -10.41
N VAL A 263 8.58 -13.49 -10.76
CA VAL A 263 9.30 -13.57 -12.04
C VAL A 263 8.33 -13.42 -13.21
N ALA A 264 7.21 -14.13 -13.23
CA ALA A 264 6.21 -14.06 -14.32
C ALA A 264 5.59 -12.67 -14.52
N ALA A 265 5.49 -11.88 -13.45
CA ALA A 265 4.96 -10.52 -13.47
C ALA A 265 5.98 -9.44 -13.90
N CYS A 266 7.27 -9.79 -14.02
CA CYS A 266 8.28 -8.85 -14.52
C CYS A 266 8.03 -8.53 -16.00
N GLU A 267 8.18 -7.28 -16.44
CA GLU A 267 7.91 -6.91 -17.83
C GLU A 267 8.96 -7.44 -18.81
N ASP A 268 10.24 -7.46 -18.42
CA ASP A 268 11.36 -7.83 -19.30
C ASP A 268 11.92 -9.21 -18.92
N ILE A 269 11.15 -10.27 -19.20
CA ILE A 269 11.56 -11.66 -18.91
C ILE A 269 12.13 -12.31 -20.18
N PRO A 270 13.34 -12.88 -20.14
CA PRO A 270 13.88 -13.67 -21.25
C PRO A 270 12.97 -14.82 -21.67
N ALA A 271 12.88 -15.07 -22.98
CA ALA A 271 12.04 -16.12 -23.57
C ALA A 271 12.24 -17.51 -22.92
N GLY A 272 13.49 -17.87 -22.60
CA GLY A 272 13.81 -19.15 -21.95
C GLY A 272 13.18 -19.30 -20.56
N LEU A 273 13.05 -18.20 -19.81
CA LEU A 273 12.36 -18.20 -18.51
C LEU A 273 10.84 -18.25 -18.69
N GLN A 274 10.29 -17.53 -19.67
CA GLN A 274 8.86 -17.61 -19.98
C GLN A 274 8.45 -19.04 -20.36
N HIS A 275 9.22 -19.71 -21.23
CA HIS A 275 9.01 -21.12 -21.61
C HIS A 275 9.06 -22.08 -20.43
N LYS A 276 9.90 -21.79 -19.44
CA LYS A 276 9.95 -22.60 -18.24
C LYS A 276 8.71 -22.38 -17.36
N LEU A 277 8.36 -21.13 -17.12
CA LEU A 277 7.26 -20.75 -16.21
C LEU A 277 5.89 -21.17 -16.75
N VAL A 278 5.72 -21.22 -18.08
CA VAL A 278 4.46 -21.67 -18.68
C VAL A 278 4.22 -23.18 -18.52
N GLN A 279 5.28 -23.96 -18.27
CA GLN A 279 5.20 -25.40 -18.01
C GLN A 279 4.98 -25.72 -16.52
N ASP A 280 4.88 -24.70 -15.67
CA ASP A 280 4.60 -24.87 -14.25
C ASP A 280 3.17 -25.39 -14.03
N GLU A 281 2.93 -26.06 -12.92
CA GLU A 281 1.61 -26.64 -12.60
C GLU A 281 0.61 -25.57 -12.13
N GLU A 282 1.11 -24.43 -11.67
CA GLU A 282 0.31 -23.36 -11.08
C GLU A 282 -0.32 -22.45 -12.15
N THR A 283 -1.65 -22.39 -12.16
CA THR A 283 -2.41 -21.62 -13.16
C THR A 283 -2.18 -20.11 -13.08
N ASP A 284 -1.88 -19.60 -11.88
CA ASP A 284 -1.66 -18.18 -11.64
C ASP A 284 -0.45 -17.65 -12.44
N LEU A 285 0.56 -18.52 -12.69
CA LEU A 285 1.73 -18.16 -13.50
C LEU A 285 1.36 -17.93 -14.96
N CYS A 286 0.53 -18.80 -15.54
CA CYS A 286 0.03 -18.62 -16.91
C CYS A 286 -0.78 -17.34 -17.05
N VAL A 287 -1.57 -16.96 -16.04
CA VAL A 287 -2.30 -15.69 -16.03
C VAL A 287 -1.33 -14.51 -16.02
N ALA A 288 -0.31 -14.52 -15.15
CA ALA A 288 0.68 -13.46 -15.08
C ALA A 288 1.47 -13.32 -16.40
N LEU A 289 1.94 -14.43 -16.97
CA LEU A 289 2.60 -14.44 -18.28
C LEU A 289 1.67 -13.92 -19.39
N ALA A 290 0.39 -14.33 -19.39
CA ALA A 290 -0.58 -13.89 -20.38
C ALA A 290 -0.82 -12.37 -20.33
N GLN A 291 -0.62 -11.72 -19.18
CA GLN A 291 -0.71 -10.25 -19.04
C GLN A 291 0.58 -9.52 -19.41
N ASN A 292 1.68 -10.25 -19.65
CA ASN A 292 2.98 -9.66 -19.86
C ASN A 292 3.08 -8.96 -21.24
N PRO A 293 3.45 -7.66 -21.30
CA PRO A 293 3.53 -6.92 -22.56
C PRO A 293 4.64 -7.42 -23.49
N ALA A 294 5.62 -8.17 -23.00
CA ALA A 294 6.71 -8.76 -23.78
C ALA A 294 6.58 -10.29 -23.87
N ILE A 295 5.35 -10.80 -23.93
CA ILE A 295 5.11 -12.24 -24.08
C ILE A 295 5.67 -12.78 -25.41
N TRP A 296 6.36 -13.92 -25.33
CA TRP A 296 6.86 -14.61 -26.51
C TRP A 296 5.73 -15.34 -27.27
N PRO A 297 5.70 -15.28 -28.62
CA PRO A 297 4.61 -15.87 -29.41
C PRO A 297 4.36 -17.35 -29.12
N GLU A 298 5.42 -18.15 -29.01
CA GLU A 298 5.35 -19.59 -28.74
C GLU A 298 4.82 -19.87 -27.32
N VAL A 299 5.05 -18.96 -26.37
CA VAL A 299 4.50 -19.06 -25.01
C VAL A 299 3.02 -18.70 -25.03
N ALA A 300 2.63 -17.68 -25.79
CA ALA A 300 1.22 -17.32 -25.96
C ALA A 300 0.42 -18.44 -26.63
N GLU A 301 0.95 -19.07 -27.68
CA GLU A 301 0.40 -20.27 -28.32
C GLU A 301 0.20 -21.39 -27.29
N PHE A 302 1.24 -21.68 -26.49
CA PHE A 302 1.14 -22.73 -25.46
C PHE A 302 0.02 -22.44 -24.45
N ILE A 303 -0.13 -21.19 -23.97
CA ILE A 303 -1.20 -20.80 -23.04
C ILE A 303 -2.59 -21.01 -23.64
N VAL A 304 -2.79 -20.69 -24.92
CA VAL A 304 -4.08 -20.89 -25.61
C VAL A 304 -4.37 -22.38 -25.76
N THR A 305 -3.37 -23.18 -26.12
CA THR A 305 -3.53 -24.64 -26.27
C THR A 305 -3.72 -25.38 -24.95
N SER A 306 -3.31 -24.81 -23.82
CA SER A 306 -3.45 -25.44 -22.50
C SER A 306 -4.89 -25.36 -21.94
N GLU A 307 -5.82 -24.73 -22.66
CA GLU A 307 -7.23 -24.54 -22.31
C GLU A 307 -7.45 -23.88 -20.93
N CYS A 308 -6.46 -23.14 -20.42
CA CYS A 308 -6.58 -22.44 -19.14
C CYS A 308 -7.42 -21.18 -19.32
N VAL A 309 -8.72 -21.26 -18.99
CA VAL A 309 -9.69 -20.17 -19.19
C VAL A 309 -9.22 -18.83 -18.59
N PRO A 310 -8.75 -18.74 -17.33
CA PRO A 310 -8.27 -17.48 -16.77
C PRO A 310 -7.10 -16.86 -17.56
N ALA A 311 -6.15 -17.69 -18.01
CA ALA A 311 -5.00 -17.22 -18.78
C ALA A 311 -5.40 -16.78 -20.20
N CYS A 312 -6.35 -17.49 -20.83
CA CYS A 312 -6.91 -17.09 -22.12
C CYS A 312 -7.65 -15.74 -22.04
N LEU A 313 -8.40 -15.50 -20.96
CA LEU A 313 -9.07 -14.22 -20.72
C LEU A 313 -8.07 -13.08 -20.49
N ALA A 314 -6.99 -13.35 -19.75
CA ALA A 314 -5.89 -12.41 -19.57
C ALA A 314 -5.17 -12.09 -20.89
N MET A 315 -4.92 -13.11 -21.72
CA MET A 315 -4.31 -12.97 -23.05
C MET A 315 -5.12 -12.06 -23.97
N LEU A 316 -6.46 -12.16 -23.94
CA LEU A 316 -7.34 -11.27 -24.71
C LEU A 316 -7.26 -9.80 -24.29
N GLN A 317 -6.81 -9.52 -23.07
CA GLN A 317 -6.59 -8.15 -22.59
C GLN A 317 -5.18 -7.65 -22.88
N ASN A 318 -4.29 -8.53 -23.34
CA ASN A 318 -2.89 -8.19 -23.60
C ASN A 318 -2.73 -7.57 -24.99
N PRO A 319 -2.20 -6.34 -25.09
CA PRO A 319 -1.98 -5.69 -26.38
C PRO A 319 -0.93 -6.39 -27.25
N ALA A 320 -0.06 -7.21 -26.67
CA ALA A 320 0.97 -7.96 -27.37
C ALA A 320 0.50 -9.32 -27.92
N MET A 321 -0.78 -9.66 -27.76
CA MET A 321 -1.34 -10.92 -28.22
C MET A 321 -1.23 -11.08 -29.76
N PRO A 322 -0.63 -12.18 -30.26
CA PRO A 322 -0.54 -12.43 -31.70
C PRO A 322 -1.92 -12.61 -32.36
N GLU A 323 -2.20 -11.88 -33.45
CA GLU A 323 -3.50 -11.91 -34.13
C GLU A 323 -3.97 -13.31 -34.56
N GLY A 324 -3.04 -14.23 -34.84
CA GLY A 324 -3.36 -15.61 -35.20
C GLY A 324 -4.12 -16.38 -34.12
N LEU A 325 -3.95 -16.01 -32.84
CA LEU A 325 -4.54 -16.71 -31.70
C LEU A 325 -6.03 -16.43 -31.50
N PHE A 326 -6.59 -15.38 -32.12
CA PHE A 326 -8.03 -15.11 -32.00
C PHE A 326 -8.89 -16.26 -32.51
N LEU A 327 -8.47 -16.95 -33.59
CA LEU A 327 -9.18 -18.10 -34.13
C LEU A 327 -9.05 -19.32 -33.22
N GLU A 328 -7.85 -19.57 -32.69
CA GLU A 328 -7.58 -20.68 -31.77
C GLU A 328 -8.37 -20.54 -30.47
N LEU A 329 -8.44 -19.33 -29.90
CA LEU A 329 -9.29 -19.01 -28.75
C LEU A 329 -10.78 -19.25 -29.06
N GLY A 330 -11.21 -19.00 -30.29
CA GLY A 330 -12.56 -19.29 -30.76
C GLY A 330 -12.85 -20.80 -30.80
N TRP A 331 -11.86 -21.63 -31.15
CA TRP A 331 -11.99 -23.08 -31.21
C TRP A 331 -12.11 -23.75 -29.84
N LEU A 332 -11.66 -23.11 -28.76
CA LEU A 332 -11.83 -23.63 -27.40
C LEU A 332 -13.30 -23.80 -26.99
N ASN A 333 -14.21 -23.03 -27.58
CA ASN A 333 -15.66 -23.08 -27.33
C ASN A 333 -16.05 -22.98 -25.83
N GLN A 334 -15.23 -22.29 -25.04
CA GLN A 334 -15.51 -21.99 -23.63
C GLN A 334 -16.41 -20.76 -23.53
N PRO A 335 -17.47 -20.76 -22.69
CA PRO A 335 -18.46 -19.68 -22.69
C PRO A 335 -17.87 -18.34 -22.26
N GLU A 336 -16.95 -18.32 -21.30
CA GLU A 336 -16.29 -17.10 -20.81
C GLU A 336 -15.37 -16.49 -21.88
N VAL A 337 -14.56 -17.33 -22.54
CA VAL A 337 -13.65 -16.89 -23.63
C VAL A 337 -14.47 -16.39 -24.82
N THR A 338 -15.56 -17.09 -25.16
CA THR A 338 -16.47 -16.68 -26.23
C THR A 338 -17.13 -15.34 -25.93
N ALA A 339 -17.56 -15.12 -24.68
CA ALA A 339 -18.10 -13.84 -24.25
C ALA A 339 -17.05 -12.72 -24.38
N ALA A 340 -15.81 -12.96 -23.96
CA ALA A 340 -14.73 -12.00 -24.05
C ALA A 340 -14.36 -11.67 -25.51
N LEU A 341 -14.28 -12.67 -26.40
CA LEU A 341 -14.10 -12.45 -27.84
C LEU A 341 -15.23 -11.61 -28.45
N ALA A 342 -16.48 -11.90 -28.08
CA ALA A 342 -17.65 -11.18 -28.57
C ALA A 342 -17.68 -9.69 -28.14
N THR A 343 -17.07 -9.34 -27.00
CA THR A 343 -17.02 -7.97 -26.50
C THR A 343 -15.74 -7.23 -26.88
N HIS A 344 -14.63 -7.95 -27.11
CA HIS A 344 -13.32 -7.36 -27.36
C HIS A 344 -13.29 -6.60 -28.70
N GLU A 345 -12.76 -5.37 -28.69
CA GLU A 345 -12.88 -4.48 -29.84
C GLU A 345 -12.02 -4.91 -31.03
N GLY A 346 -10.85 -5.47 -30.75
CA GLY A 346 -9.89 -5.93 -31.74
C GLY A 346 -10.16 -7.33 -32.32
N THR A 347 -11.30 -7.97 -32.02
CA THR A 347 -11.60 -9.28 -32.61
C THR A 347 -11.78 -9.20 -34.13
N PRO A 348 -11.05 -10.02 -34.91
CA PRO A 348 -11.23 -10.10 -36.36
C PRO A 348 -12.65 -10.52 -36.72
N GLN A 349 -13.17 -9.97 -37.82
CA GLN A 349 -14.50 -10.28 -38.32
C GLN A 349 -14.67 -11.79 -38.60
N GLU A 350 -13.64 -12.47 -39.11
CA GLU A 350 -13.65 -13.91 -39.41
C GLU A 350 -13.96 -14.75 -38.16
N VAL A 351 -13.44 -14.34 -37.00
CA VAL A 351 -13.65 -15.01 -35.70
C VAL A 351 -15.08 -14.77 -35.23
N LEU A 352 -15.60 -13.54 -35.34
CA LEU A 352 -16.99 -13.23 -35.00
C LEU A 352 -17.98 -13.95 -35.91
N GLU A 353 -17.65 -14.10 -37.19
CA GLU A 353 -18.40 -14.94 -38.15
C GLU A 353 -18.40 -16.40 -37.72
N TYR A 354 -17.24 -16.95 -37.33
CA TYR A 354 -17.14 -18.31 -36.82
C TYR A 354 -18.01 -18.52 -35.57
N LEU A 355 -17.86 -17.67 -34.54
CA LEU A 355 -18.61 -17.75 -33.28
C LEU A 355 -20.14 -17.67 -33.47
N THR A 356 -20.59 -16.99 -34.51
CA THR A 356 -22.02 -16.86 -34.84
C THR A 356 -22.55 -17.95 -35.78
N ASN A 357 -21.66 -18.71 -36.43
CA ASN A 357 -22.01 -19.76 -37.40
C ASN A 357 -22.15 -21.16 -36.78
N GLU A 358 -21.44 -21.49 -35.70
CA GLU A 358 -21.36 -22.85 -35.10
C GLU A 358 -22.66 -23.37 -34.43
N GLN A 359 -23.84 -22.95 -34.89
CA GLN A 359 -25.18 -23.33 -34.38
C GLN A 359 -25.54 -22.72 -33.00
N PHE A 360 -25.44 -21.39 -32.94
CA PHE A 360 -25.93 -20.50 -31.88
C PHE A 360 -25.20 -20.63 -30.56
N SER A 361 -23.97 -20.11 -30.51
CA SER A 361 -23.48 -19.53 -29.25
C SER A 361 -24.39 -18.35 -28.90
N ALA A 362 -25.51 -18.66 -28.23
CA ALA A 362 -26.42 -17.68 -27.67
C ALA A 362 -25.64 -16.69 -26.78
N VAL A 363 -24.56 -17.19 -26.17
CA VAL A 363 -23.55 -16.41 -25.44
C VAL A 363 -22.91 -15.36 -26.35
N ALA A 364 -22.29 -15.73 -27.48
CA ALA A 364 -21.65 -14.77 -28.39
C ALA A 364 -22.64 -13.69 -28.87
N LEU A 365 -23.85 -14.09 -29.28
CA LEU A 365 -24.87 -13.15 -29.77
C LEU A 365 -25.36 -12.21 -28.65
N ALA A 366 -25.58 -12.71 -27.44
CA ALA A 366 -25.98 -11.90 -26.30
C ALA A 366 -24.89 -10.88 -25.93
N HIS A 367 -23.63 -11.31 -25.86
CA HIS A 367 -22.50 -10.45 -25.50
C HIS A 367 -22.18 -9.41 -26.58
N MET A 368 -22.23 -9.76 -27.86
CA MET A 368 -22.13 -8.77 -28.95
C MET A 368 -23.26 -7.73 -28.89
N ALA A 369 -24.49 -8.16 -28.60
CA ALA A 369 -25.63 -7.25 -28.47
C ALA A 369 -25.49 -6.30 -27.27
N ILE A 370 -24.95 -6.77 -26.15
CA ILE A 370 -24.63 -5.94 -24.98
C ILE A 370 -23.53 -4.94 -25.30
N ALA A 371 -22.44 -5.40 -25.93
CA ALA A 371 -21.31 -4.56 -26.36
C ALA A 371 -21.64 -3.66 -27.57
N ARG A 372 -22.84 -3.77 -28.14
CA ARG A 372 -23.32 -3.00 -29.30
C ARG A 372 -22.43 -3.16 -30.55
N ARG A 373 -21.82 -4.34 -30.72
CA ARG A 373 -20.99 -4.67 -31.88
C ARG A 373 -21.91 -4.93 -33.09
N PRO A 374 -21.74 -4.21 -34.21
CA PRO A 374 -22.55 -4.44 -35.41
C PRO A 374 -22.17 -5.77 -36.06
N ALA A 375 -23.17 -6.50 -36.59
CA ALA A 375 -22.96 -7.80 -37.21
C ALA A 375 -23.64 -7.87 -38.60
N PRO A 376 -23.12 -7.11 -39.61
CA PRO A 376 -23.70 -7.05 -40.94
C PRO A 376 -23.72 -8.39 -41.69
N TRP A 377 -22.82 -9.31 -41.34
CA TRP A 377 -22.66 -10.62 -41.97
C TRP A 377 -23.74 -11.65 -41.57
N LEU A 378 -24.48 -11.41 -40.47
CA LEU A 378 -25.47 -12.34 -39.91
C LEU A 378 -26.39 -12.88 -41.00
N ARG A 379 -26.55 -14.20 -41.07
CA ARG A 379 -27.39 -14.88 -42.06
C ARG A 379 -28.85 -14.47 -41.89
N GLY A 380 -29.59 -14.41 -43.01
CA GLY A 380 -30.97 -13.94 -43.01
C GLY A 380 -31.89 -14.74 -42.08
N GLU A 381 -31.78 -16.07 -42.02
CA GLU A 381 -32.59 -16.90 -41.11
C GLU A 381 -32.38 -16.54 -39.63
N LEU A 382 -31.13 -16.46 -39.20
CA LEU A 382 -30.75 -16.13 -37.83
C LEU A 382 -31.09 -14.67 -37.49
N ALA A 383 -30.80 -13.72 -38.39
CA ALA A 383 -31.19 -12.32 -38.22
C ALA A 383 -32.71 -12.15 -38.12
N ASN A 384 -33.48 -12.89 -38.93
CA ASN A 384 -34.95 -12.88 -38.86
C ASN A 384 -35.49 -13.51 -37.57
N ALA A 385 -34.80 -14.52 -37.03
CA ALA A 385 -35.14 -15.12 -35.75
C ALA A 385 -34.87 -14.15 -34.58
N LEU A 386 -33.69 -13.50 -34.57
CA LEU A 386 -33.33 -12.48 -33.58
C LEU A 386 -34.25 -11.26 -33.62
N ALA A 387 -34.75 -10.88 -34.79
CA ALA A 387 -35.72 -9.79 -34.94
C ALA A 387 -37.07 -10.04 -34.23
N ARG A 388 -37.36 -11.29 -33.84
CA ARG A 388 -38.57 -11.67 -33.07
C ARG A 388 -38.27 -11.96 -31.61
N HIS A 389 -37.02 -11.81 -31.18
CA HIS A 389 -36.58 -12.18 -29.85
C HIS A 389 -37.17 -11.22 -28.79
N GLU A 390 -37.42 -11.71 -27.58
CA GLU A 390 -38.01 -10.93 -26.48
C GLU A 390 -37.10 -9.78 -26.03
N LEU A 391 -35.79 -10.02 -26.02
CA LEU A 391 -34.76 -9.05 -25.63
C LEU A 391 -34.56 -7.95 -26.70
N PRO A 392 -34.73 -6.66 -26.35
CA PRO A 392 -34.50 -5.54 -27.29
C PRO A 392 -33.05 -5.43 -27.78
N SER A 393 -32.07 -5.85 -26.99
CA SER A 393 -30.65 -5.85 -27.36
C SER A 393 -30.37 -6.78 -28.55
N LEU A 394 -30.94 -7.98 -28.55
CA LEU A 394 -30.81 -8.94 -29.66
C LEU A 394 -31.58 -8.48 -30.91
N ARG A 395 -32.73 -7.81 -30.74
CA ARG A 395 -33.43 -7.16 -31.86
C ARG A 395 -32.62 -6.01 -32.46
N ALA A 396 -31.94 -5.23 -31.62
CA ALA A 396 -31.04 -4.18 -32.05
C ALA A 396 -29.84 -4.75 -32.84
N LEU A 397 -29.26 -5.86 -32.38
CA LEU A 397 -28.21 -6.57 -33.11
C LEU A 397 -28.74 -7.07 -34.47
N ALA A 398 -29.94 -7.65 -34.52
CA ALA A 398 -30.57 -8.09 -35.75
C ALA A 398 -30.72 -6.95 -36.77
N ALA A 399 -31.09 -5.75 -36.31
CA ALA A 399 -31.24 -4.55 -37.14
C ALA A 399 -29.96 -4.15 -37.88
N THR A 400 -28.78 -4.52 -37.38
CA THR A 400 -27.48 -4.25 -38.03
C THR A 400 -27.16 -5.19 -39.20
N SER A 401 -27.93 -6.28 -39.38
CA SER A 401 -27.71 -7.25 -40.45
C SER A 401 -28.19 -6.74 -41.80
N LEU A 402 -27.34 -6.87 -42.82
CA LEU A 402 -27.71 -6.51 -44.20
C LEU A 402 -28.60 -7.56 -44.89
N LYS A 403 -28.73 -8.76 -44.31
CA LYS A 403 -29.45 -9.91 -44.89
C LYS A 403 -30.86 -10.11 -44.31
N LEU A 404 -31.39 -9.11 -43.60
CA LEU A 404 -32.76 -9.10 -43.07
C LEU A 404 -33.82 -9.20 -44.19
N SER A 405 -34.89 -9.96 -43.93
CA SER A 405 -36.09 -9.92 -44.78
C SER A 405 -36.83 -8.60 -44.63
N GLU A 406 -37.53 -8.17 -45.68
CA GLU A 406 -38.32 -6.92 -45.67
C GLU A 406 -39.38 -6.92 -44.56
N SER A 407 -40.03 -8.08 -44.33
CA SER A 407 -41.01 -8.24 -43.25
C SER A 407 -40.40 -8.08 -41.85
N ALA A 408 -39.18 -8.57 -41.63
CA ALA A 408 -38.48 -8.40 -40.36
C ALA A 408 -37.99 -6.96 -40.18
N ARG A 409 -37.53 -6.32 -41.25
CA ARG A 409 -37.09 -4.91 -41.24
C ARG A 409 -38.24 -3.97 -40.86
N ASN A 410 -39.42 -4.13 -41.47
CA ASN A 410 -40.59 -3.32 -41.13
C ASN A 410 -41.00 -3.52 -39.66
N ARG A 411 -40.94 -4.75 -39.14
CA ARG A 411 -41.19 -5.01 -37.71
C ARG A 411 -40.22 -4.25 -36.80
N LEU A 412 -38.93 -4.19 -37.15
CA LEU A 412 -37.91 -3.49 -36.35
C LEU A 412 -38.04 -1.96 -36.44
N ARG A 413 -38.58 -1.42 -37.53
CA ARG A 413 -38.91 0.02 -37.65
C ARG A 413 -40.03 0.45 -36.71
N ASP A 414 -40.98 -0.44 -36.47
CA ASP A 414 -42.11 -0.24 -35.56
C ASP A 414 -41.84 -0.80 -34.14
N ASP A 415 -40.59 -1.15 -33.83
CA ASP A 415 -40.24 -1.76 -32.54
C ASP A 415 -40.54 -0.81 -31.37
N PRO A 416 -41.06 -1.30 -30.22
CA PRO A 416 -41.28 -0.46 -29.05
C PRO A 416 -39.98 0.20 -28.54
N ALA A 417 -38.83 -0.45 -28.71
CA ALA A 417 -37.55 0.08 -28.24
C ALA A 417 -36.98 1.13 -29.23
N PRO A 418 -36.71 2.36 -28.78
CA PRO A 418 -36.24 3.45 -29.66
C PRO A 418 -34.91 3.13 -30.34
N ARG A 419 -34.00 2.44 -29.65
CA ARG A 419 -32.68 2.08 -30.19
C ARG A 419 -32.79 1.11 -31.38
N VAL A 420 -33.72 0.18 -31.34
CA VAL A 420 -33.96 -0.78 -32.43
C VAL A 420 -34.45 -0.03 -33.66
N ARG A 421 -35.39 0.91 -33.48
CA ARG A 421 -35.89 1.77 -34.57
C ARG A 421 -34.76 2.56 -35.21
N THR A 422 -33.92 3.22 -34.42
CA THR A 422 -32.78 4.00 -34.93
C THR A 422 -31.85 3.13 -35.78
N LEU A 423 -31.44 1.97 -35.28
CA LEU A 423 -30.54 1.07 -36.01
C LEU A 423 -31.18 0.49 -37.29
N ALA A 424 -32.49 0.24 -37.28
CA ALA A 424 -33.23 -0.23 -38.46
C ALA A 424 -33.30 0.82 -39.59
N TYR A 425 -33.18 2.11 -39.27
CA TYR A 425 -33.03 3.20 -40.25
C TYR A 425 -31.57 3.46 -40.61
N GLU A 426 -30.62 3.22 -39.71
CA GLU A 426 -29.19 3.43 -39.95
C GLU A 426 -28.60 2.39 -40.90
N PHE A 427 -28.94 1.11 -40.73
CA PHE A 427 -28.41 -0.01 -41.53
C PHE A 427 -29.33 -0.41 -42.69
N LEU A 428 -29.71 0.57 -43.53
CA LEU A 428 -30.51 0.37 -44.74
C LEU A 428 -29.69 -0.26 -45.87
N PRO A 429 -30.27 -1.19 -46.66
CA PRO A 429 -29.65 -1.62 -47.90
C PRO A 429 -29.54 -0.43 -48.89
N ALA A 430 -28.44 -0.36 -49.65
CA ALA A 430 -28.08 0.76 -50.53
C ALA A 430 -29.20 1.37 -51.41
N PRO A 431 -30.16 0.61 -52.00
CA PRO A 431 -31.26 1.22 -52.75
C PRO A 431 -32.28 1.98 -51.87
N GLU A 432 -32.55 1.52 -50.65
CA GLU A 432 -33.48 2.17 -49.72
C GLU A 432 -32.82 3.37 -49.02
N ALA A 433 -31.52 3.27 -48.71
CA ALA A 433 -30.74 4.37 -48.13
C ALA A 433 -30.75 5.63 -49.02
N ARG A 434 -30.78 5.46 -50.36
CA ARG A 434 -30.90 6.58 -51.31
C ARG A 434 -32.28 7.24 -51.29
N ALA A 435 -33.34 6.47 -51.12
CA ALA A 435 -34.71 6.99 -51.02
C ALA A 435 -34.97 7.71 -49.68
N VAL A 436 -34.41 7.17 -48.59
CA VAL A 436 -34.47 7.78 -47.26
C VAL A 436 -33.56 9.00 -47.17
N GLY A 437 -32.36 8.98 -47.77
CA GLY A 437 -31.48 10.14 -47.87
C GLY A 437 -32.15 11.32 -48.59
N ALA A 438 -32.84 11.06 -49.71
CA ALA A 438 -33.60 12.07 -50.42
C ALA A 438 -34.77 12.66 -49.60
N THR A 439 -35.41 11.85 -48.75
CA THR A 439 -36.48 12.32 -47.86
C THR A 439 -35.94 13.03 -46.62
N VAL A 440 -34.81 12.62 -46.07
CA VAL A 440 -34.13 13.32 -44.96
C VAL A 440 -33.58 14.68 -45.44
N ASP A 441 -33.02 14.75 -46.65
CA ASP A 441 -32.61 16.03 -47.26
C ASP A 441 -33.81 16.92 -47.59
N ALA A 442 -34.95 16.34 -47.99
CA ALA A 442 -36.19 17.07 -48.17
C ALA A 442 -36.77 17.59 -46.85
N ILE A 443 -36.73 16.80 -45.78
CA ILE A 443 -37.16 17.22 -44.44
C ILE A 443 -36.23 18.31 -43.90
N ARG A 444 -34.91 18.18 -44.10
CA ARG A 444 -33.93 19.22 -43.73
C ARG A 444 -34.20 20.52 -44.48
N ARG A 445 -34.48 20.46 -45.80
CA ARG A 445 -34.90 21.64 -46.58
C ARG A 445 -36.21 22.24 -46.08
N CYS A 446 -37.22 21.42 -45.80
CA CYS A 446 -38.49 21.94 -45.27
C CYS A 446 -38.32 22.57 -43.87
N LEU A 447 -37.42 22.04 -43.03
CA LEU A 447 -37.10 22.62 -41.73
C LEU A 447 -36.30 23.93 -41.89
N GLU A 448 -35.36 24.00 -42.83
CA GLU A 448 -34.65 25.25 -43.18
C GLU A 448 -35.59 26.30 -43.77
N GLU A 449 -36.56 25.90 -44.60
CA GLU A 449 -37.62 26.75 -45.15
C GLU A 449 -38.60 27.24 -44.07
N LEU A 450 -38.98 26.38 -43.12
CA LEU A 450 -39.78 26.74 -41.95
C LEU A 450 -39.03 27.70 -41.03
N ASP A 451 -37.74 27.47 -40.79
CA ASP A 451 -36.89 28.37 -40.01
C ASP A 451 -36.71 29.73 -40.68
N ALA A 452 -36.62 29.76 -42.02
CA ALA A 452 -36.61 31.01 -42.79
C ALA A 452 -37.96 31.74 -42.73
N LEU A 453 -39.08 30.99 -42.73
CA LEU A 453 -40.43 31.52 -42.56
C LEU A 453 -40.65 32.11 -41.16
N ILE A 454 -40.17 31.42 -40.11
CA ILE A 454 -40.25 31.85 -38.71
C ILE A 454 -39.36 33.07 -38.46
N ARG A 455 -38.22 33.18 -39.16
CA ARG A 455 -37.33 34.35 -39.11
C ARG A 455 -37.81 35.55 -39.93
N GLY A 456 -38.87 35.40 -40.74
CA GLY A 456 -39.48 36.49 -41.49
C GLY A 456 -38.69 36.98 -42.71
N ASP A 457 -37.78 36.17 -43.26
CA ASP A 457 -36.85 36.57 -44.32
C ASP A 457 -37.22 35.99 -45.70
N LEU A 458 -38.43 36.24 -46.20
CA LEU A 458 -38.71 36.14 -47.64
C LEU A 458 -39.43 37.38 -48.19
N PRO A 459 -38.86 38.08 -49.18
CA PRO A 459 -39.43 39.29 -49.74
C PRO A 459 -40.53 39.00 -50.79
N GLY A 460 -41.73 39.52 -50.51
CA GLY A 460 -42.61 40.15 -51.50
C GLY A 460 -43.29 39.30 -52.57
N VAL A 461 -44.53 38.85 -52.31
CA VAL A 461 -45.57 38.77 -53.33
C VAL A 461 -46.92 39.11 -52.68
N ALA A 462 -47.40 40.33 -52.90
CA ALA A 462 -48.79 40.63 -53.31
C ALA A 462 -49.13 42.13 -53.13
N ASP A 463 -48.40 43.01 -53.81
CA ASP A 463 -49.05 44.17 -54.45
C ASP A 463 -49.74 43.63 -55.72
N SER A 464 -50.92 43.06 -55.52
CA SER A 464 -51.87 42.76 -56.59
C SER A 464 -53.26 42.57 -55.99
N VAL A 465 -53.70 43.57 -55.23
CA VAL A 465 -55.11 43.84 -54.97
C VAL A 465 -55.44 45.10 -55.75
N GLU A 466 -55.64 44.99 -57.07
CA GLU A 466 -56.32 46.04 -57.85
C GLU A 466 -56.72 45.57 -59.25
N HIS A 467 -57.47 44.47 -59.34
CA HIS A 467 -58.38 44.27 -60.46
C HIS A 467 -59.65 43.58 -59.99
N ALA A 468 -60.74 44.34 -60.06
CA ALA A 468 -62.12 43.93 -60.32
C ALA A 468 -62.71 42.87 -59.34
N SER A 469 -63.52 43.21 -58.34
CA SER A 469 -64.75 44.02 -58.42
C SER A 469 -65.65 43.63 -59.61
N GLU A 470 -66.13 42.38 -59.65
CA GLU A 470 -67.34 42.02 -60.39
C GLU A 470 -67.91 40.70 -59.85
N ALA A 471 -68.88 40.81 -58.92
CA ALA A 471 -70.08 39.98 -58.81
C ALA A 471 -70.71 40.11 -57.41
N SER A 472 -71.46 41.20 -57.21
CA SER A 472 -72.55 41.21 -56.23
C SER A 472 -73.72 40.38 -56.77
N ALA A 473 -74.31 39.50 -55.95
CA ALA A 473 -75.77 39.33 -55.77
C ALA A 473 -76.13 37.98 -55.13
N ALA A 474 -77.21 38.01 -54.33
CA ALA A 474 -77.96 36.92 -53.70
C ALA A 474 -77.49 36.53 -52.28
N THR A 475 -77.92 37.24 -51.24
CA THR A 475 -79.20 37.17 -50.49
C THR A 475 -79.25 36.09 -49.41
N ASP A 476 -79.46 36.59 -48.19
CA ASP A 476 -80.03 35.97 -46.99
C ASP A 476 -81.04 34.83 -47.25
N ASP A 477 -81.01 33.79 -46.41
CA ASP A 477 -82.09 33.60 -45.44
C ASP A 477 -81.70 32.72 -44.25
N SER A 478 -82.45 32.95 -43.18
CA SER A 478 -82.24 32.63 -41.77
C SER A 478 -83.02 31.39 -41.31
N ALA A 479 -82.54 30.71 -40.24
CA ALA A 479 -83.38 30.05 -39.24
C ALA A 479 -82.59 29.64 -37.97
N VAL A 480 -82.65 30.54 -36.99
CA VAL A 480 -82.83 30.41 -35.51
C VAL A 480 -83.30 28.99 -35.05
N ASP A 481 -82.87 28.35 -33.94
CA ASP A 481 -82.82 28.82 -32.53
C ASP A 481 -81.96 27.92 -31.59
N ALA A 482 -81.61 28.47 -30.41
CA ALA A 482 -80.93 27.86 -29.25
C ALA A 482 -81.84 26.86 -28.48
N SER A 483 -81.48 26.06 -27.46
CA SER A 483 -80.48 26.08 -26.38
C SER A 483 -80.47 24.71 -25.63
N ASP A 484 -79.34 24.31 -25.01
CA ASP A 484 -79.19 23.85 -23.60
C ASP A 484 -78.02 22.87 -23.33
N VAL A 485 -77.07 23.33 -22.49
CA VAL A 485 -76.36 22.70 -21.34
C VAL A 485 -75.84 21.25 -21.50
N SER A 486 -74.55 20.90 -21.31
CA SER A 486 -73.86 20.80 -20.01
C SER A 486 -72.36 20.37 -20.14
N VAL A 487 -71.47 21.04 -19.38
CA VAL A 487 -70.34 20.53 -18.55
C VAL A 487 -69.21 19.73 -19.25
N ALA A 488 -68.04 20.32 -19.57
CA ALA A 488 -66.87 20.73 -18.76
C ALA A 488 -65.84 19.61 -18.44
N CYS A 489 -64.60 19.79 -18.94
CA CYS A 489 -63.38 19.92 -18.12
C CYS A 489 -62.20 20.39 -19.01
N GLN A 490 -61.49 21.40 -18.51
CA GLN A 490 -60.49 22.25 -19.17
C GLN A 490 -59.05 21.85 -18.84
N ASN A 491 -58.16 22.13 -19.81
CA ASN A 491 -56.84 22.80 -19.77
C ASN A 491 -55.84 22.41 -18.64
N GLY A 492 -54.53 22.28 -18.84
CA GLY A 492 -53.66 22.83 -19.90
C GLY A 492 -52.49 23.59 -19.27
N HIS A 493 -51.28 23.04 -19.46
CA HIS A 493 -49.92 23.63 -19.55
C HIS A 493 -49.32 24.62 -18.52
N ALA A 494 -48.05 24.30 -18.15
CA ALA A 494 -46.79 25.08 -18.23
C ALA A 494 -45.87 24.72 -17.02
N VAL A 495 -44.63 24.22 -17.16
CA VAL A 495 -43.36 24.89 -17.57
C VAL A 495 -43.00 26.02 -16.57
N ASP A 496 -41.82 26.23 -15.99
CA ASP A 496 -40.51 25.56 -15.88
C ASP A 496 -39.73 26.29 -14.73
N GLU A 497 -38.47 25.88 -14.52
CA GLU A 497 -37.30 26.70 -14.13
C GLU A 497 -36.79 26.81 -12.66
N GLU A 498 -35.61 26.18 -12.50
CA GLU A 498 -34.34 26.56 -11.82
C GLU A 498 -34.24 27.09 -10.36
N GLN A 499 -33.51 26.27 -9.55
CA GLN A 499 -32.59 26.58 -8.42
C GLN A 499 -33.16 27.30 -7.15
N PRO A 500 -32.59 27.18 -5.91
CA PRO A 500 -31.16 27.09 -5.57
C PRO A 500 -30.78 26.27 -4.30
N ALA A 501 -29.55 26.53 -3.82
CA ALA A 501 -28.77 25.97 -2.72
C ALA A 501 -29.32 26.05 -1.28
N GLY A 502 -28.76 25.17 -0.41
CA GLY A 502 -27.95 25.63 0.72
C GLY A 502 -28.53 25.66 2.14
N ALA A 503 -28.01 24.74 2.98
CA ALA A 503 -27.72 24.84 4.42
C ALA A 503 -28.87 24.83 5.46
N ALA A 504 -28.85 23.84 6.37
CA ALA A 504 -28.47 24.04 7.78
C ALA A 504 -28.59 22.73 8.60
N SER A 505 -27.58 22.53 9.44
CA SER A 505 -27.34 21.42 10.36
C SER A 505 -28.29 21.37 11.57
N SER A 506 -28.48 20.20 12.16
CA SER A 506 -28.35 20.00 13.63
C SER A 506 -28.49 18.52 14.01
N GLU A 507 -27.41 18.01 14.61
CA GLU A 507 -27.36 16.82 15.45
C GLU A 507 -28.13 17.05 16.75
N LEU A 508 -28.61 15.97 17.39
CA LEU A 508 -28.75 15.85 18.85
C LEU A 508 -28.97 14.37 19.24
N SER A 509 -28.04 13.83 20.03
CA SER A 509 -28.14 12.58 20.82
C SER A 509 -28.43 12.94 22.30
N PRO A 510 -28.36 12.03 23.30
CA PRO A 510 -29.15 10.81 23.59
C PRO A 510 -29.72 10.78 25.04
N GLY A 511 -30.35 9.67 25.47
CA GLY A 511 -30.62 9.29 26.88
C GLY A 511 -31.93 8.49 27.03
N SER A 512 -32.14 7.53 27.93
CA SER A 512 -31.36 6.86 28.98
C SER A 512 -32.21 5.69 29.56
N GLU A 513 -31.55 4.57 29.89
CA GLU A 513 -31.81 3.57 30.97
C GLU A 513 -33.23 3.03 31.30
N LYS A 514 -33.41 1.69 31.32
CA LYS A 514 -33.36 0.83 32.54
C LYS A 514 -33.76 -0.66 32.32
N GLU A 515 -32.90 -1.52 32.90
CA GLU A 515 -33.13 -2.79 33.66
C GLU A 515 -33.92 -4.00 33.09
N SER A 516 -33.19 -5.11 32.86
CA SER A 516 -33.22 -6.40 33.62
C SER A 516 -34.04 -7.49 32.90
N THR A 517 -33.69 -8.79 32.78
CA THR A 517 -33.08 -9.77 33.68
C THR A 517 -32.59 -11.03 32.92
N SER A 518 -31.52 -11.64 33.45
CA SER A 518 -31.20 -13.09 33.59
C SER A 518 -31.32 -14.11 32.44
N ARG A 519 -30.17 -14.75 32.13
CA ARG A 519 -30.01 -16.23 32.06
C ARG A 519 -28.53 -16.63 32.13
N PRO A 520 -28.16 -17.70 32.86
CA PRO A 520 -26.77 -18.02 33.17
C PRO A 520 -26.12 -18.96 32.13
N VAL A 521 -24.84 -18.73 31.88
CA VAL A 521 -23.93 -19.67 31.19
C VAL A 521 -23.39 -20.66 32.22
N LYS A 522 -23.37 -21.94 31.85
CA LYS A 522 -22.91 -23.06 32.67
C LYS A 522 -21.39 -23.01 32.88
N ASP A 523 -21.00 -23.21 34.13
CA ASP A 523 -19.70 -23.73 34.57
C ASP A 523 -19.45 -25.14 34.03
N VAL A 524 -18.21 -25.40 33.60
CA VAL A 524 -17.60 -26.74 33.59
C VAL A 524 -16.20 -26.59 34.23
N PRO A 525 -15.85 -27.42 35.24
CA PRO A 525 -14.59 -27.33 35.98
C PRO A 525 -13.44 -28.15 35.32
N PRO A 526 -12.20 -28.02 35.83
CA PRO A 526 -11.00 -28.65 35.28
C PRO A 526 -10.61 -29.97 35.98
N ALA A 527 -9.59 -30.64 35.40
CA ALA A 527 -8.64 -31.60 35.96
C ALA A 527 -8.90 -33.12 35.83
N ALA A 528 -7.93 -33.78 35.17
CA ALA A 528 -7.25 -35.03 35.55
C ALA A 528 -5.99 -35.11 34.66
N SER A 529 -4.76 -34.85 35.12
CA SER A 529 -3.86 -35.73 35.89
C SER A 529 -3.81 -37.17 35.36
N ASP A 530 -2.72 -37.52 34.66
CA ASP A 530 -1.95 -38.72 34.98
C ASP A 530 -0.49 -38.52 34.55
N SER A 531 0.37 -38.66 35.56
CA SER A 531 1.82 -38.77 35.54
C SER A 531 2.22 -40.24 35.77
N ILE A 532 3.52 -40.56 35.63
CA ILE A 532 4.26 -41.80 35.97
C ILE A 532 4.58 -42.65 34.72
N ASP A 533 5.80 -43.10 34.44
CA ASP A 533 7.17 -42.87 34.95
C ASP A 533 8.18 -43.54 33.97
N ASP A 534 9.45 -43.21 34.19
CA ASP A 534 10.66 -44.04 34.00
C ASP A 534 11.33 -44.22 32.62
N SER A 535 12.46 -43.51 32.51
CA SER A 535 13.70 -43.90 31.80
C SER A 535 14.43 -45.02 32.59
N PRO A 536 15.69 -45.48 32.30
CA PRO A 536 16.63 -45.16 31.21
C PRO A 536 17.39 -46.39 30.63
N SER A 537 18.26 -46.20 29.61
CA SER A 537 19.71 -46.55 29.66
C SER A 537 20.40 -46.70 28.29
N ALA A 538 21.63 -46.14 28.24
CA ALA A 538 22.86 -46.52 27.51
C ALA A 538 22.83 -46.74 25.98
N GLY A 539 23.72 -46.19 25.16
CA GLY A 539 25.07 -45.66 25.39
C GLY A 539 26.14 -46.69 24.98
N THR A 540 26.67 -46.56 23.75
CA THR A 540 27.89 -47.14 23.11
C THR A 540 27.66 -46.98 21.59
N ASP A 541 28.58 -46.61 20.70
CA ASP A 541 30.04 -46.64 20.71
C ASP A 541 30.64 -45.59 19.75
N SER A 542 31.89 -45.28 20.07
CA SER A 542 32.89 -44.49 19.34
C SER A 542 33.50 -45.29 18.17
N THR A 543 33.89 -44.60 17.08
CA THR A 543 35.17 -44.72 16.30
C THR A 543 35.00 -43.96 14.98
N ALA A 544 35.67 -42.82 14.73
CA ALA A 544 37.09 -42.61 14.39
C ALA A 544 37.47 -42.90 12.91
N ALA A 545 37.92 -41.82 12.25
CA ALA A 545 38.89 -41.71 11.16
C ALA A 545 38.53 -42.22 9.74
N SER A 546 38.58 -41.33 8.74
CA SER A 546 39.80 -41.13 7.92
C SER A 546 39.50 -40.31 6.66
N MET A 547 40.44 -39.39 6.39
CA MET A 547 40.61 -38.61 5.16
C MET A 547 40.75 -39.49 3.90
N ALA A 548 40.21 -39.03 2.77
CA ALA A 548 40.85 -38.98 1.45
C ALA A 548 39.87 -38.46 0.35
N GLU A 549 40.11 -37.26 -0.14
CA GLU A 549 39.84 -36.85 -1.54
C GLU A 549 41.01 -37.30 -2.44
N PRO A 550 41.00 -37.10 -3.78
CA PRO A 550 39.92 -37.25 -4.76
C PRO A 550 40.39 -38.07 -5.99
N GLU A 551 39.47 -38.70 -6.76
CA GLU A 551 39.77 -39.16 -8.12
C GLU A 551 38.75 -38.64 -9.15
N THR A 552 39.21 -37.62 -9.86
CA THR A 552 39.14 -37.43 -11.32
C THR A 552 38.03 -38.12 -12.14
N VAL A 553 37.15 -37.28 -12.69
CA VAL A 553 36.95 -37.02 -14.14
C VAL A 553 36.47 -38.19 -15.04
N ARG A 554 35.29 -37.94 -15.67
CA ARG A 554 34.84 -38.22 -17.07
C ARG A 554 33.79 -39.33 -17.33
N PRO A 555 33.03 -39.23 -18.45
CA PRO A 555 31.60 -38.93 -18.40
C PRO A 555 30.74 -40.02 -19.09
N PHE A 556 29.42 -39.93 -18.93
CA PHE A 556 28.44 -40.16 -20.01
C PHE A 556 27.16 -39.39 -19.70
#